data_AF-A0AAW1L4G5-F1
#
_entry.id   AF-A0AAW1L4G5-F1
#
_cell.length_a   1.000
_cell.length_b   1.000
_cell.length_c   1.000
_cell.angle_alpha   90.00
_cell.angle_beta   90.00
_cell.angle_gamma   90.00
#
_symmetry.space_group_name_H-M   'P 1'
#
loop_
_entity.id
_entity.type
_entity.pdbx_description
1 polymer ?
#
loop_
_entity_poly.entity_id
_entity_poly.type
_entity_poly.pdbx_seq_one_letter_code
_entity_poly.pdbx_strand_id
1 'polypeptide(L)'
;MEFRRLRDLLKNETKLAYANYQKSVEADITINPKSFWRFINSHKSSSRIPGNMVFEGVELLQPQDIVNSFGHQFSRVFRPTTSIPMAIFNHCPSFNILHVSIDDVISSASKLKCDMT
;
A
#
# COMPACT_ATOMS: atom_id res chain seq x y z
N MET A 1 -12.06 -18.96 -36.05
CA MET A 1 -10.67 -18.66 -35.66
C MET A 1 -10.47 -17.19 -35.31
N GLU A 2 -11.09 -16.26 -36.03
CA GLU A 2 -10.89 -14.82 -35.83
C GLU A 2 -11.33 -14.27 -34.46
N PHE A 3 -12.47 -14.73 -33.92
CA PHE A 3 -12.91 -14.32 -32.58
C PHE A 3 -11.90 -14.66 -31.48
N ARG A 4 -11.28 -15.84 -31.57
CA ARG A 4 -10.24 -16.27 -30.63
C ARG A 4 -9.03 -15.34 -30.72
N ARG A 5 -8.56 -15.07 -31.95
CA ARG A 5 -7.45 -14.15 -32.23
C ARG A 5 -7.71 -12.75 -31.68
N LEU A 6 -8.89 -12.19 -31.96
CA LEU A 6 -9.29 -10.86 -31.49
C LEU A 6 -9.37 -10.79 -29.97
N ARG A 7 -9.94 -11.81 -29.32
CA ARG A 7 -10.01 -11.88 -27.86
C ARG A 7 -8.63 -11.98 -27.22
N ASP A 8 -7.74 -12.77 -27.81
CA ASP A 8 -6.38 -12.94 -27.28
C ASP A 8 -5.56 -11.65 -27.49
N LEU A 9 -5.72 -10.95 -28.62
CA LEU A 9 -5.16 -9.63 -28.86
C LEU A 9 -5.66 -8.60 -27.85
N LEU A 10 -6.98 -8.51 -27.65
CA LEU A 10 -7.58 -7.59 -26.68
C LEU A 10 -7.05 -7.82 -25.27
N LYS A 11 -6.93 -9.07 -24.84
CA LYS A 11 -6.35 -9.41 -23.53
C LYS A 11 -4.91 -8.94 -23.40
N ASN A 12 -4.10 -9.15 -24.43
CA ASN A 12 -2.70 -8.74 -24.43
C ASN A 12 -2.56 -7.22 -24.37
N GLU A 13 -3.30 -6.49 -25.21
CA GLU A 13 -3.29 -5.03 -25.22
C GLU A 13 -3.80 -4.45 -23.90
N THR A 14 -4.86 -5.01 -23.32
CA THR A 14 -5.37 -4.59 -22.01
C THR A 14 -4.31 -4.78 -20.92
N LYS A 15 -3.63 -5.92 -20.94
CA LYS A 15 -2.58 -6.25 -19.95
C LYS A 15 -1.36 -5.34 -20.11
N LEU A 16 -0.97 -5.04 -21.35
CA LEU A 16 0.14 -4.14 -21.67
C LEU A 16 -0.19 -2.71 -21.25
N ALA A 17 -1.37 -2.21 -21.61
CA ALA A 17 -1.83 -0.88 -21.23
C ALA A 17 -1.88 -0.71 -19.70
N TYR A 18 -2.38 -1.72 -18.98
CA TYR A 18 -2.40 -1.70 -17.53
C TYR A 18 -1.00 -1.72 -16.91
N ALA A 19 -0.07 -2.54 -17.43
CA ALA A 19 1.31 -2.55 -16.96
C ALA A 19 2.03 -1.21 -17.20
N ASN A 20 1.77 -0.56 -18.34
CA ASN A 20 2.29 0.78 -18.63
C ASN A 20 1.70 1.84 -17.71
N TYR A 21 0.39 1.75 -17.43
CA TYR A 21 -0.25 2.61 -16.45
C TYR A 21 0.38 2.46 -15.06
N GLN A 22 0.60 1.23 -14.58
CA GLN A 22 1.27 1.00 -13.29
C GLN A 22 2.66 1.64 -13.24
N LYS A 23 3.49 1.45 -14.27
CA LYS A 23 4.80 2.09 -14.36
C LYS A 23 4.73 3.62 -14.33
N SER A 24 3.76 4.21 -15.03
CA SER A 24 3.57 5.67 -15.00
C SER A 24 3.15 6.17 -13.62
N VAL A 25 2.25 5.45 -12.94
CA VAL A 25 1.81 5.79 -11.58
C VAL A 25 2.99 5.67 -10.61
N GLU A 26 3.78 4.60 -10.70
CA GLU A 26 4.98 4.39 -9.88
C GLU A 26 6.02 5.50 -10.06
N ALA A 27 6.29 5.92 -11.30
CA ALA A 27 7.19 7.05 -11.58
C ALA A 27 6.64 8.37 -11.01
N ASP A 28 5.33 8.60 -11.17
CA ASP A 28 4.63 9.79 -10.71
C ASP A 28 4.57 9.92 -9.18
N ILE A 29 4.82 8.84 -8.40
CA ILE A 29 4.86 8.90 -6.92
C ILE A 29 5.82 9.99 -6.44
N THR A 30 6.95 10.16 -7.13
CA THR A 30 7.98 11.15 -6.73
C THR A 30 7.60 12.59 -7.09
N ILE A 31 6.82 12.79 -8.17
CA ILE A 31 6.45 14.11 -8.71
C ILE A 31 5.13 14.58 -8.11
N ASN A 32 4.15 13.69 -7.99
CA ASN A 32 2.81 13.97 -7.49
C ASN A 32 2.28 12.82 -6.64
N PRO A 33 2.78 12.64 -5.40
CA PRO A 33 2.35 11.56 -4.51
C PRO A 33 0.84 11.60 -4.20
N LYS A 34 0.17 12.76 -4.35
CA LYS A 34 -1.27 12.89 -4.14
C LYS A 34 -2.10 12.10 -5.14
N SER A 35 -1.66 11.99 -6.40
CA SER A 35 -2.39 11.22 -7.43
C SER A 35 -2.38 9.73 -7.10
N PHE A 36 -1.24 9.22 -6.64
CA PHE A 36 -1.08 7.85 -6.14
C PHE A 36 -2.01 7.57 -4.96
N TRP A 37 -1.98 8.41 -3.92
CA TRP A 37 -2.85 8.22 -2.76
C TRP A 37 -4.33 8.34 -3.11
N ARG A 38 -4.70 9.21 -4.07
CA ARG A 38 -6.07 9.29 -4.59
C ARG A 38 -6.51 7.99 -5.27
N PHE A 39 -5.65 7.40 -6.10
CA PHE A 39 -5.90 6.11 -6.74
C PHE A 39 -6.08 5.00 -5.69
N ILE A 40 -5.15 4.87 -4.75
CA ILE A 40 -5.23 3.89 -3.66
C ILE A 40 -6.51 4.07 -2.85
N ASN A 41 -6.86 5.31 -2.50
CA ASN A 41 -8.07 5.59 -1.73
C ASN A 41 -9.35 5.28 -2.51
N SER A 42 -9.36 5.46 -3.83
CA SER A 42 -10.51 5.09 -4.68
C SER A 42 -10.74 3.57 -4.78
N HIS A 43 -9.70 2.77 -4.60
CA HIS A 43 -9.77 1.31 -4.63
C HIS A 43 -9.93 0.66 -3.25
N LYS A 44 -9.76 1.42 -2.16
CA LYS A 44 -10.06 0.95 -0.82
C LYS A 44 -11.58 0.99 -0.60
N SER A 45 -12.26 -0.16 -0.76
CA SER A 45 -13.57 -0.38 -0.13
C SER A 45 -13.41 -0.13 1.37
N SER A 46 -14.26 0.72 1.96
CA SER A 46 -14.15 1.32 3.31
C SER A 46 -13.03 0.77 4.20
N SER A 47 -12.15 1.64 4.69
CA SER A 47 -11.03 1.37 5.63
C SER A 47 -11.44 0.76 6.99
N ARG A 48 -12.62 0.16 7.11
CA ARG A 48 -13.08 -0.52 8.30
C ARG A 48 -12.30 -1.80 8.48
N ILE A 49 -11.91 -2.03 9.74
CA ILE A 49 -11.52 -3.32 10.26
C ILE A 49 -12.63 -4.32 9.84
N PRO A 50 -12.28 -5.50 9.29
CA PRO A 50 -13.27 -6.50 8.92
C PRO A 50 -14.20 -6.78 10.11
N GLY A 51 -15.52 -6.88 9.88
CA GLY A 51 -16.50 -7.07 10.96
C GLY A 51 -16.38 -8.43 11.65
N ASN A 52 -15.76 -9.41 10.98
CA ASN A 52 -15.42 -10.70 11.52
C ASN A 52 -14.05 -11.16 10.97
N MET A 53 -13.24 -11.77 11.82
CA MET A 53 -11.98 -12.41 11.44
C MET A 53 -11.81 -13.72 12.18
N VAL A 54 -10.91 -14.58 11.70
CA VAL A 54 -10.54 -15.82 12.41
C VAL A 54 -9.05 -15.80 12.69
N PHE A 55 -8.68 -16.04 13.95
CA PHE A 55 -7.29 -16.14 14.39
C PHE A 55 -7.12 -17.38 15.26
N GLU A 56 -6.20 -18.28 14.89
CA GLU A 56 -5.94 -19.55 15.61
C GLU A 56 -7.20 -20.41 15.85
N GLY A 57 -8.16 -20.37 14.92
CA GLY A 57 -9.43 -21.10 15.02
C GLY A 57 -10.49 -20.42 15.88
N VAL A 58 -10.20 -19.24 16.44
CA VAL A 58 -11.16 -18.41 17.19
C VAL A 58 -11.73 -17.33 16.28
N GLU A 59 -13.05 -17.20 16.27
CA GLU A 59 -13.74 -16.11 15.58
C GLU A 59 -13.69 -14.81 16.41
N LEU A 60 -13.27 -13.72 15.78
CA LEU A 60 -13.11 -12.40 16.34
C LEU A 60 -14.18 -11.49 15.74
N LEU A 61 -15.10 -11.01 16.58
CA LEU A 61 -16.23 -10.17 16.16
C LEU A 61 -16.08 -8.72 16.64
N GLN A 62 -15.25 -8.48 17.65
CA GLN A 62 -15.02 -7.15 18.19
C GLN A 62 -13.77 -6.53 17.56
N PRO A 63 -13.83 -5.26 17.09
CA PRO A 63 -12.69 -4.58 16.50
C PRO A 63 -11.44 -4.57 17.39
N GLN A 64 -11.61 -4.47 18.71
CA GLN A 64 -10.52 -4.47 19.67
C GLN A 64 -9.77 -5.81 19.68
N ASP A 65 -10.51 -6.92 19.68
CA ASP A 65 -9.92 -8.26 19.66
C ASP A 65 -9.19 -8.55 18.34
N ILE A 66 -9.73 -8.02 17.24
CA ILE A 66 -9.08 -8.08 15.92
C ILE A 66 -7.74 -7.35 15.93
N VAL A 67 -7.69 -6.12 16.46
CA VAL A 67 -6.46 -5.33 16.53
C VAL A 67 -5.43 -5.98 17.47
N ASN A 68 -5.87 -6.48 18.63
CA ASN A 68 -4.99 -7.19 19.55
C ASN A 68 -4.39 -8.45 18.93
N SER A 69 -5.22 -9.25 18.26
CA SER A 69 -4.78 -10.47 17.58
C SER A 69 -3.85 -10.18 16.42
N PHE A 70 -4.08 -9.09 15.68
CA PHE A 70 -3.14 -8.59 14.68
C PHE A 70 -1.78 -8.25 15.30
N GLY A 71 -1.76 -7.51 16.41
CA GLY A 71 -0.51 -7.17 17.11
C GLY A 71 0.26 -8.41 17.57
N HIS A 72 -0.46 -9.41 18.12
CA HIS A 72 0.11 -10.69 18.51
C HIS A 72 0.68 -11.47 17.32
N GLN A 73 -0.03 -11.52 16.19
CA GLN A 73 0.47 -12.20 15.00
C GLN A 73 1.68 -11.48 14.41
N PHE A 74 1.63 -10.14 14.35
CA PHE A 74 2.71 -9.32 13.82
C PHE A 74 3.98 -9.50 14.65
N SER A 75 3.90 -9.44 15.98
CA SER A 75 5.07 -9.63 16.85
C SER A 75 5.69 -11.01 16.72
N ARG A 76 4.88 -12.06 16.49
CA ARG A 76 5.37 -13.43 16.28
C ARG A 76 6.14 -13.60 14.97
N VAL A 77 5.70 -12.95 13.89
CA VAL A 77 6.33 -13.09 12.57
C VAL A 77 7.43 -12.05 12.33
N PHE A 78 7.36 -10.91 13.02
CA PHE A 78 8.32 -9.83 12.87
C PHE A 78 9.66 -10.25 13.48
N ARG A 79 10.65 -10.43 12.60
CA ARG A 79 12.04 -10.66 12.99
C ARG A 79 12.80 -9.35 12.75
N PRO A 80 13.25 -8.66 13.81
CA PRO A 80 14.12 -7.51 13.64
C PRO A 80 15.41 -7.99 12.95
N THR A 81 15.58 -7.63 11.68
CA THR A 81 16.81 -7.91 10.96
C THR A 81 17.79 -6.79 11.29
N THR A 82 18.78 -7.07 12.12
CA THR A 82 19.89 -6.15 12.41
C THR A 82 20.80 -5.93 11.20
N SER A 83 20.65 -6.74 10.14
CA SER A 83 21.26 -6.51 8.84
C SER A 83 20.24 -6.78 7.74
N ILE A 84 19.86 -5.74 7.01
CA ILE A 84 19.13 -5.90 5.76
C ILE A 84 20.10 -6.51 4.74
N PRO A 85 19.82 -7.69 4.15
CA PRO A 85 20.63 -8.20 3.06
C PRO A 85 20.51 -7.23 1.87
N MET A 86 21.60 -6.48 1.59
CA MET A 86 21.70 -5.55 0.45
C MET A 86 21.30 -6.17 -0.90
N ALA A 87 21.31 -7.50 -1.00
CA ALA A 87 20.95 -8.24 -2.21
C ALA A 87 19.48 -8.09 -2.66
N ILE A 88 18.55 -7.67 -1.78
CA ILE A 88 17.13 -7.50 -2.15
C ILE A 88 16.90 -6.19 -2.92
N PHE A 89 17.82 -5.23 -2.86
CA PHE A 89 17.63 -3.89 -3.46
C PHE A 89 18.07 -3.78 -4.92
N ASN A 90 18.62 -4.84 -5.53
CA ASN A 90 19.16 -4.75 -6.90
C ASN A 90 18.12 -4.51 -8.00
N HIS A 91 16.82 -4.55 -7.68
CA HIS A 91 15.74 -4.23 -8.62
C HIS A 91 14.79 -3.10 -8.15
N CYS A 92 15.06 -2.44 -7.03
CA CYS A 92 14.29 -1.26 -6.64
C CYS A 92 15.10 0.00 -6.95
N PRO A 93 14.59 0.94 -7.77
CA PRO A 93 15.19 2.27 -7.80
C PRO A 93 15.22 2.78 -6.37
N SER A 94 16.42 3.15 -5.90
CA SER A 94 16.66 3.63 -4.55
C SER A 94 15.71 4.79 -4.25
N PHE A 95 14.68 4.54 -3.45
CA PHE A 95 13.80 5.59 -2.98
C PHE A 95 14.50 6.31 -1.83
N ASN A 96 15.09 7.47 -2.12
CA ASN A 96 15.61 8.34 -1.08
C ASN A 96 14.43 8.97 -0.37
N ILE A 97 14.07 8.42 0.78
CA ILE A 97 13.21 9.12 1.72
C ILE A 97 14.01 10.35 2.16
N LEU A 98 13.54 11.54 1.78
CA LEU A 98 14.15 12.79 2.23
C LEU A 98 14.20 12.77 3.77
N HIS A 99 15.32 13.24 4.32
CA HIS A 99 15.49 13.33 5.76
C HIS A 99 14.35 14.18 6.36
N VAL A 100 13.48 13.54 7.14
CA VAL A 100 12.35 14.20 7.81
C VAL A 100 12.85 14.77 9.13
N SER A 101 12.80 16.09 9.29
CA SER A 101 13.10 16.78 10.55
C SER A 101 11.91 16.72 11.52
N ILE A 102 12.18 16.91 12.81
CA ILE A 102 11.14 17.17 13.82
C ILE A 102 10.27 18.37 13.43
N ASP A 103 10.85 19.38 12.78
CA ASP A 103 10.14 20.57 12.32
C ASP A 103 9.13 20.25 11.22
N ASP A 104 9.46 19.30 10.33
CA ASP A 104 8.56 18.84 9.28
C ASP A 104 7.35 18.12 9.88
N VAL A 105 7.57 17.35 10.96
CA VAL A 105 6.50 16.67 11.70
C VAL A 105 5.60 17.67 12.40
N ILE A 106 6.17 18.66 13.11
CA ILE A 106 5.41 19.70 13.83
C ILE A 106 4.61 20.58 12.86
N SER A 107 5.22 20.99 11.75
CA SER A 107 4.58 21.78 10.69
C SER A 107 3.43 21.01 10.03
N SER A 108 3.60 19.72 9.79
CA SER A 108 2.54 18.89 9.22
C SER A 108 1.41 18.64 10.21
N ALA A 109 1.71 18.37 11.48
CA ALA A 109 0.72 18.15 12.54
C ALA A 109 -0.14 19.39 12.81
N SER A 110 0.45 20.59 12.76
CA SER A 110 -0.30 21.84 12.94
C SER A 110 -1.31 22.11 11.82
N LYS A 111 -0.99 21.73 10.57
CA LYS A 111 -1.91 21.84 9.42
C LYS A 111 -3.13 20.92 9.54
N LEU A 112 -2.95 19.72 10.11
CA LEU A 112 -4.05 18.78 10.33
C LEU A 112 -5.11 19.32 11.29
N LYS A 113 -4.70 20.15 12.26
CA LYS A 113 -5.63 20.79 13.21
C LYS A 113 -6.48 21.89 12.56
N CYS A 114 -6.01 22.49 11.47
CA CYS A 114 -6.71 23.57 10.77
C CYS A 114 -7.80 23.05 9.83
N ASP A 115 -7.59 21.90 9.19
CA ASP A 115 -8.54 21.29 8.23
C ASP A 115 -9.73 20.58 8.89
N MET A 116 -9.76 20.46 10.22
CA MET A 116 -10.84 19.80 10.98
C MET A 116 -11.87 20.78 11.58
N THR A 117 -11.87 22.05 11.14
CA THR A 117 -12.87 23.06 11.55
C THR A 117 -13.60 23.59 10.32
#